data_AF-A0A4Q9FCH5-F1
#
_entry.id   AF-A0A4Q9FCH5-F1
#
_cell.length_a   1.000
_cell.length_b   1.000
_cell.length_c   1.000
_cell.angle_alpha   90.00
_cell.angle_beta   90.00
_cell.angle_gamma   90.00
#
_symmetry.space_group_name_H-M   'P 1'
#
loop_
_entity.id
_entity.type
_entity.pdbx_description
1 polymer ?
#
loop_
_entity_poly.entity_id
_entity_poly.type
_entity_poly.pdbx_seq_one_letter_code
_entity_poly.pdbx_strand_id
1 'polypeptide(L)'
;MHRLLKYSVFTLLCCFMACNNERDPFEISKQHVGLLTDSTQVKDLKLVFPNDSIVKRIGGDEFTGNKNNIEILDKIGKQLLLLEPSEALDSTSVFETVQIIDERYKTDKNITVLSTFKDITDNYKISRIDNLINSIVVTVKSINASFTIDKKELPSNLRIDMDLQIEATHIPDNAKIKYFFINWH
;
A
#
# COMPACT_ATOMS: atom_id res chain seq x y z
N MET A 1 47.44 -14.34 58.90
CA MET A 1 47.72 -13.33 57.86
C MET A 1 47.82 -14.04 56.52
N HIS A 2 46.78 -13.99 55.70
CA HIS A 2 46.87 -14.11 54.24
C HIS A 2 45.72 -13.28 53.66
N ARG A 3 46.10 -12.16 53.05
CA ARG A 3 45.26 -11.35 52.14
C ARG A 3 45.06 -12.13 50.84
N LEU A 4 44.21 -11.58 49.96
CA LEU A 4 43.79 -11.99 48.60
C LEU A 4 42.32 -12.48 48.67
N LEU A 5 41.35 -11.99 47.91
CA LEU A 5 41.38 -11.21 46.66
C LEU A 5 39.97 -10.64 46.45
N LYS A 6 39.83 -9.32 46.30
CA LYS A 6 38.55 -8.68 45.96
C LYS A 6 38.25 -8.95 44.49
N TYR A 7 37.44 -9.96 44.19
CA TYR A 7 36.92 -10.15 42.84
C TYR A 7 35.60 -9.42 42.69
N SER A 8 35.73 -8.27 42.04
CA SER A 8 34.67 -7.55 41.33
C SER A 8 33.93 -8.53 40.42
N VAL A 9 32.68 -8.84 40.74
CA VAL A 9 31.74 -9.48 39.82
C VAL A 9 30.73 -8.41 39.43
N PHE A 10 31.13 -7.57 38.49
CA PHE A 10 30.19 -6.71 37.76
C PHE A 10 29.54 -7.60 36.69
N THR A 11 28.48 -8.31 37.07
CA THR A 11 27.66 -9.06 36.11
C THR A 11 26.93 -8.05 35.25
N LEU A 12 27.48 -7.78 34.07
CA LEU A 12 26.83 -7.04 33.00
C LEU A 12 25.59 -7.84 32.57
N LEU A 13 24.44 -7.45 33.10
CA LEU A 13 23.13 -7.91 32.65
C LEU A 13 22.88 -7.30 31.27
N CYS A 14 23.38 -7.95 30.22
CA CYS A 14 22.96 -7.66 28.86
C CYS A 14 21.46 -8.00 28.74
N CYS A 15 20.63 -6.98 28.83
CA CYS A 15 19.24 -7.05 28.39
C CYS A 15 19.24 -7.39 26.89
N PHE A 16 19.07 -8.66 26.55
CA PHE A 16 18.54 -9.06 25.25
C PHE A 16 17.08 -8.60 25.20
N MET A 17 16.85 -7.32 24.92
CA MET A 17 15.59 -6.92 24.31
C MET A 17 15.62 -7.48 22.89
N ALA A 18 15.27 -8.76 22.76
CA ALA A 18 14.85 -9.31 21.48
C ALA A 18 13.65 -8.45 21.05
N CYS A 19 13.91 -7.59 20.06
CA CYS A 19 12.91 -6.74 19.47
C CYS A 19 12.00 -7.65 18.64
N ASN A 20 11.02 -8.28 19.30
CA ASN A 20 9.90 -8.96 18.64
C ASN A 20 8.98 -7.88 18.06
N ASN A 21 9.47 -7.14 17.09
CA ASN A 21 8.64 -6.28 16.25
C ASN A 21 8.09 -7.17 15.14
N GLU A 22 7.17 -8.07 15.48
CA GLU A 22 6.29 -8.67 14.49
C GLU A 22 5.49 -7.50 13.90
N ARG A 23 5.88 -7.05 12.69
CA ARG A 23 5.15 -6.01 11.96
C ARG A 23 3.76 -6.54 11.66
N ASP A 24 2.75 -5.70 11.83
CA ASP A 24 1.39 -6.05 11.48
C ASP A 24 1.33 -6.35 9.96
N PRO A 25 0.95 -7.56 9.53
CA PRO A 25 0.90 -7.94 8.12
C PRO A 25 -0.12 -7.14 7.31
N PHE A 26 -1.01 -6.39 7.96
CA PHE A 26 -2.03 -5.55 7.32
C PHE A 26 -1.77 -4.05 7.51
N GLU A 27 -0.64 -3.63 8.06
CA GLU A 27 -0.30 -2.21 8.17
C GLU A 27 0.15 -1.63 6.83
N ILE A 28 -0.36 -0.46 6.48
CA ILE A 28 0.09 0.32 5.34
C ILE A 28 0.88 1.53 5.85
N SER A 29 2.08 1.73 5.30
CA SER A 29 2.84 2.97 5.47
C SER A 29 3.40 3.44 4.14
N LYS A 30 4.15 4.55 4.18
CA LYS A 30 4.73 5.15 2.97
C LYS A 30 5.64 4.19 2.18
N GLN A 31 6.36 3.31 2.87
CA GLN A 31 7.41 2.45 2.27
C GLN A 31 7.14 0.96 2.43
N HIS A 32 6.00 0.58 3.02
CA HIS A 32 5.62 -0.82 3.13
C HIS A 32 4.10 -1.03 3.05
N VAL A 33 3.73 -2.24 2.69
CA VAL A 33 2.37 -2.80 2.80
C VAL A 33 2.53 -4.17 3.45
N GLY A 34 2.21 -4.27 4.74
CA GLY A 34 2.54 -5.41 5.58
C GLY A 34 4.05 -5.69 5.58
N LEU A 35 4.42 -6.88 5.12
CA LEU A 35 5.82 -7.30 5.00
C LEU A 35 6.47 -6.87 3.67
N LEU A 36 5.69 -6.43 2.68
CA LEU A 36 6.19 -5.97 1.38
C LEU A 36 6.78 -4.56 1.52
N THR A 37 7.95 -4.29 0.95
CA THR A 37 8.61 -2.97 0.98
C THR A 37 8.93 -2.47 -0.43
N ASP A 38 9.24 -1.17 -0.55
CA ASP A 38 9.74 -0.54 -1.78
C ASP A 38 11.03 -1.14 -2.36
N SER A 39 11.77 -1.90 -1.54
CA SER A 39 12.98 -2.63 -1.94
C SER A 39 12.76 -4.11 -2.23
N THR A 40 11.56 -4.64 -1.99
CA THR A 40 11.29 -6.07 -2.19
C THR A 40 11.35 -6.43 -3.67
N GLN A 41 12.17 -7.41 -4.01
CA GLN A 41 12.27 -7.92 -5.37
C GLN A 41 11.21 -8.98 -5.66
N VAL A 42 10.80 -9.10 -6.93
CA VAL A 42 9.81 -10.10 -7.39
C VAL A 42 10.20 -11.54 -6.98
N LYS A 43 11.49 -11.88 -6.98
CA LYS A 43 11.99 -13.21 -6.57
C LYS A 43 11.75 -13.52 -5.09
N ASP A 44 11.66 -12.50 -4.25
CA ASP A 44 11.55 -12.61 -2.79
C ASP A 44 10.10 -12.66 -2.29
N LEU A 45 9.11 -12.56 -3.19
CA LEU A 45 7.69 -12.61 -2.83
C LEU A 45 7.32 -13.85 -2.01
N LYS A 46 7.95 -15.01 -2.26
CA LYS A 46 7.71 -16.24 -1.49
C LYS A 46 8.18 -16.13 -0.03
N LEU A 47 9.12 -15.24 0.26
CA LEU A 47 9.58 -14.96 1.63
C LEU A 47 8.63 -14.00 2.35
N VAL A 48 8.08 -13.03 1.61
CA VAL A 48 7.13 -12.04 2.12
C VAL A 48 5.74 -12.65 2.36
N PHE A 49 5.32 -13.55 1.47
CA PHE A 49 4.00 -14.17 1.45
C PHE A 49 4.12 -15.71 1.51
N PRO A 50 4.70 -16.27 2.58
CA PRO A 50 5.04 -17.70 2.64
C PRO A 50 3.81 -18.62 2.68
N ASN A 51 2.67 -18.07 3.08
CA ASN A 51 1.42 -18.78 3.33
C ASN A 51 0.34 -18.51 2.28
N ASP A 52 0.60 -17.58 1.38
CA ASP A 52 -0.37 -17.03 0.44
C ASP A 52 -0.03 -17.51 -0.97
N SER A 53 -1.01 -17.45 -1.85
CA SER A 53 -0.84 -17.80 -3.26
C SER A 53 -0.41 -16.59 -4.07
N ILE A 54 0.65 -16.77 -4.85
CA ILE A 54 1.22 -15.74 -5.74
C ILE A 54 0.89 -16.14 -7.18
N VAL A 55 -0.01 -15.41 -7.82
CA VAL A 55 -0.43 -15.67 -9.21
C VAL A 55 0.19 -14.62 -10.12
N LYS A 56 1.08 -15.06 -11.00
CA LYS A 56 1.70 -14.20 -12.02
C LYS A 56 0.93 -14.35 -13.32
N ARG A 57 0.33 -13.27 -13.82
CA ARG A 57 -0.24 -13.27 -15.18
C ARG A 57 0.88 -12.88 -16.14
N ILE A 58 1.21 -13.78 -17.05
CA ILE A 58 2.09 -13.48 -18.19
C ILE A 58 1.15 -13.14 -19.35
N GLY A 59 1.13 -11.88 -19.76
CA GLY A 59 0.40 -11.47 -20.95
C GLY A 59 1.04 -12.13 -22.18
N GLY A 60 0.25 -12.92 -22.93
CA GLY A 60 0.70 -13.61 -24.14
C GLY A 60 0.39 -12.85 -25.44
N ASP A 61 -0.40 -11.77 -25.38
CA ASP A 61 -0.60 -10.87 -26.50
C ASP A 61 -0.36 -9.42 -26.05
N GLU A 62 0.36 -8.67 -26.88
CA GLU A 62 0.69 -7.26 -26.66
C GLU A 62 -0.52 -6.32 -26.89
N PHE A 63 -1.70 -6.87 -27.19
CA PHE A 63 -2.90 -6.14 -27.61
C PHE A 63 -3.95 -6.00 -26.50
N THR A 64 -3.93 -6.89 -25.49
CA THR A 64 -4.89 -6.94 -24.38
C THR A 64 -4.48 -6.06 -23.20
N GLY A 65 -3.33 -5.39 -23.28
CA GLY A 65 -2.82 -4.55 -22.19
C GLY A 65 -2.63 -5.32 -20.89
N ASN A 66 -2.43 -6.65 -20.97
CA ASN A 66 -2.14 -7.50 -19.83
C ASN A 66 -0.78 -7.12 -19.26
N LYS A 67 -0.79 -6.11 -18.38
CA LYS A 67 0.32 -5.78 -17.52
C LYS A 67 0.72 -7.05 -16.77
N ASN A 68 2.02 -7.29 -16.64
CA ASN A 68 2.61 -8.45 -15.96
C ASN A 68 2.43 -8.36 -14.42
N ASN A 69 1.19 -8.10 -14.01
CA ASN A 69 0.80 -7.90 -12.65
C ASN A 69 0.81 -9.24 -11.90
N ILE A 70 1.06 -9.14 -10.61
CA ILE A 70 1.14 -10.26 -9.69
C ILE A 70 0.03 -10.11 -8.68
N GLU A 71 -0.86 -11.09 -8.60
CA GLU A 71 -1.91 -11.14 -7.59
C GLU A 71 -1.39 -11.89 -6.36
N ILE A 72 -1.68 -11.33 -5.19
CA ILE A 72 -1.49 -12.01 -3.92
C ILE A 72 -2.87 -12.42 -3.41
N LEU A 73 -3.06 -13.71 -3.18
CA LEU A 73 -4.32 -14.29 -2.68
C LEU A 73 -4.05 -14.96 -1.34
N ASP A 74 -4.96 -14.85 -0.39
CA ASP A 74 -4.84 -15.60 0.86
C ASP A 74 -5.03 -17.12 0.65
N LYS A 75 -4.89 -17.88 1.75
CA LYS A 75 -5.05 -19.33 1.80
C LYS A 75 -6.38 -19.85 1.24
N ILE A 76 -7.43 -19.03 1.21
CA ILE A 76 -8.76 -19.41 0.71
C ILE A 76 -9.03 -18.85 -0.70
N GLY A 77 -8.05 -18.18 -1.31
CA GLY A 77 -8.13 -17.62 -2.66
C GLY A 77 -8.73 -16.22 -2.72
N LYS A 78 -8.93 -15.53 -1.58
CA LYS A 78 -9.39 -14.14 -1.57
C LYS A 78 -8.23 -13.23 -1.95
N GLN A 79 -8.44 -12.33 -2.91
CA GLN A 79 -7.41 -11.41 -3.36
C GLN A 79 -7.09 -10.35 -2.30
N LEU A 80 -5.80 -10.23 -1.97
CA LEU A 80 -5.24 -9.29 -1.00
C LEU A 80 -4.73 -8.03 -1.66
N LEU A 81 -3.85 -8.22 -2.65
CA LEU A 81 -3.09 -7.17 -3.32
C LEU A 81 -2.98 -7.47 -4.82
N LEU A 82 -2.80 -6.42 -5.61
CA LEU A 82 -2.33 -6.51 -7.00
C LEU A 82 -1.05 -5.69 -7.12
N LEU A 83 0.03 -6.35 -7.50
CA LEU A 83 1.37 -5.76 -7.57
C LEU A 83 1.76 -5.52 -9.02
N GLU A 84 2.26 -4.32 -9.30
CA GLU A 84 2.83 -3.95 -10.60
C GLU A 84 4.35 -3.76 -10.44
N PRO A 85 5.17 -4.70 -10.96
CA PRO A 85 6.63 -4.54 -11.01
C PRO A 85 7.03 -3.37 -11.92
N SER A 86 8.16 -2.74 -11.60
CA SER A 86 8.75 -1.66 -12.44
C SER A 86 9.15 -2.18 -13.83
N GLU A 87 9.68 -3.40 -13.85
CA GLU A 87 10.16 -4.08 -15.05
C GLU A 87 9.46 -5.43 -15.15
N ALA A 88 8.67 -5.58 -16.20
CA ALA A 88 7.94 -6.80 -16.47
C ALA A 88 8.90 -7.99 -16.68
N LEU A 89 8.52 -9.15 -16.13
CA LEU A 89 9.26 -10.42 -16.28
C LEU A 89 10.70 -10.40 -15.72
N ASP A 90 11.12 -9.36 -15.00
CA ASP A 90 12.39 -9.32 -14.29
C ASP A 90 12.21 -9.70 -12.81
N SER A 91 12.87 -10.78 -12.40
CA SER A 91 12.82 -11.30 -11.02
C SER A 91 13.51 -10.39 -9.98
N THR A 92 14.42 -9.52 -10.42
CA THR A 92 15.14 -8.56 -9.59
C THR A 92 14.45 -7.20 -9.54
N SER A 93 13.41 -6.99 -10.35
CA SER A 93 12.60 -5.79 -10.32
C SER A 93 11.91 -5.60 -8.97
N VAL A 94 11.78 -4.34 -8.56
CA VAL A 94 10.98 -3.90 -7.42
C VAL A 94 9.59 -3.46 -7.89
N PHE A 95 8.67 -3.22 -6.97
CA PHE A 95 7.30 -2.82 -7.29
C PHE A 95 7.18 -1.30 -7.38
N GLU A 96 6.50 -0.80 -8.42
CA GLU A 96 6.16 0.62 -8.52
C GLU A 96 4.82 0.93 -7.88
N THR A 97 3.87 -0.01 -8.02
CA THR A 97 2.50 0.20 -7.56
C THR A 97 1.98 -1.04 -6.86
N VAL A 98 1.32 -0.82 -5.72
CA VAL A 98 0.62 -1.82 -4.94
C VAL A 98 -0.84 -1.40 -4.81
N GLN A 99 -1.75 -2.12 -5.44
CA GLN A 99 -3.18 -1.92 -5.23
C GLN A 99 -3.63 -2.70 -3.99
N ILE A 100 -4.28 -1.99 -3.07
CA ILE A 100 -4.91 -2.57 -1.89
C ILE A 100 -6.31 -3.06 -2.28
N ILE A 101 -6.62 -4.32 -1.98
CA ILE A 101 -7.91 -4.94 -2.33
C ILE A 101 -8.65 -5.42 -1.08
N ASP A 102 -7.93 -6.01 -0.12
CA ASP A 102 -8.53 -6.51 1.11
C ASP A 102 -8.67 -5.40 2.18
N GLU A 103 -9.86 -5.31 2.78
CA GLU A 103 -10.23 -4.31 3.79
C GLU A 103 -9.47 -4.41 5.11
N ARG A 104 -8.78 -5.52 5.38
CA ARG A 104 -7.94 -5.65 6.57
C ARG A 104 -6.76 -4.69 6.53
N TYR A 105 -6.27 -4.35 5.33
CA TYR A 105 -5.17 -3.42 5.18
C TYR A 105 -5.57 -2.01 5.55
N LYS A 106 -4.79 -1.38 6.44
CA LYS A 106 -5.09 -0.06 6.96
C LYS A 106 -3.84 0.76 7.25
N THR A 107 -3.95 2.06 7.09
CA THR A 107 -2.88 2.99 7.53
C THR A 107 -2.87 3.14 9.05
N ASP A 108 -1.83 3.80 9.57
CA ASP A 108 -1.73 4.28 10.96
C ASP A 108 -2.93 5.13 11.41
N LYS A 109 -3.64 5.75 10.45
CA LYS A 109 -4.85 6.55 10.66
C LYS A 109 -6.14 5.80 10.31
N ASN A 110 -6.09 4.47 10.21
CA ASN A 110 -7.22 3.58 9.90
C ASN A 110 -7.88 3.82 8.53
N ILE A 111 -7.17 4.36 7.54
CA ILE A 111 -7.69 4.46 6.17
C ILE A 111 -7.58 3.10 5.49
N THR A 112 -8.71 2.62 4.94
CA THR A 112 -8.83 1.34 4.24
C THR A 112 -9.53 1.54 2.89
N VAL A 113 -9.71 0.46 2.12
CA VAL A 113 -10.51 0.49 0.87
C VAL A 113 -11.98 0.84 1.09
N LEU A 114 -12.49 0.74 2.32
CA LEU A 114 -13.87 1.08 2.68
C LEU A 114 -14.05 2.54 3.09
N SER A 115 -12.97 3.29 3.21
CA SER A 115 -13.00 4.69 3.61
C SER A 115 -13.71 5.57 2.58
N THR A 116 -14.15 6.73 3.05
CA THR A 116 -14.77 7.78 2.25
C THR A 116 -13.78 8.91 1.95
N PHE A 117 -14.16 9.83 1.07
CA PHE A 117 -13.37 11.03 0.83
C PHE A 117 -13.13 11.85 2.10
N LYS A 118 -14.16 11.95 2.97
CA LYS A 118 -14.04 12.64 4.25
C LYS A 118 -13.00 12.01 5.17
N ASP A 119 -12.99 10.68 5.26
CA ASP A 119 -11.99 9.99 6.08
C ASP A 119 -10.56 10.33 5.63
N ILE A 120 -10.33 10.45 4.33
CA ILE A 120 -9.04 10.86 3.77
C ILE A 120 -8.71 12.30 4.16
N THR A 121 -9.63 13.25 3.97
CA THR A 121 -9.38 14.69 4.21
C THR A 121 -9.27 15.05 5.69
N ASP A 122 -9.98 14.33 6.57
CA ASP A 122 -9.85 14.47 8.03
C ASP A 122 -8.45 14.04 8.53
N ASN A 123 -7.82 13.09 7.83
CA ASN A 123 -6.59 12.44 8.29
C ASN A 123 -5.33 12.86 7.50
N TYR A 124 -5.47 13.28 6.26
CA TYR A 124 -4.34 13.60 5.39
C TYR A 124 -4.59 14.84 4.51
N LYS A 125 -3.50 15.57 4.24
CA LYS A 125 -3.54 16.69 3.30
C LYS A 125 -3.51 16.17 1.86
N ILE A 126 -4.54 16.52 1.09
CA ILE A 126 -4.59 16.24 -0.35
C ILE A 126 -3.48 17.03 -1.06
N SER A 127 -2.71 16.32 -1.88
CA SER A 127 -1.58 16.89 -2.61
C SER A 127 -1.95 17.28 -4.04
N ARG A 128 -2.82 16.49 -4.68
CA ARG A 128 -3.28 16.71 -6.05
C ARG A 128 -4.61 15.99 -6.27
N ILE A 129 -5.47 16.53 -7.13
CA ILE A 129 -6.68 15.88 -7.62
C ILE A 129 -6.61 15.92 -9.14
N ASP A 130 -6.56 14.75 -9.77
CA ASP A 130 -6.52 14.61 -11.23
C ASP A 130 -7.92 14.26 -11.76
N ASN A 131 -8.43 15.03 -12.73
CA ASN A 131 -9.73 14.81 -13.36
C ASN A 131 -9.57 13.89 -14.58
N LEU A 132 -10.03 12.63 -14.48
CA LEU A 132 -9.97 11.65 -15.56
C LEU A 132 -11.35 11.48 -16.22
N ILE A 133 -11.42 10.68 -17.30
CA ILE A 133 -12.66 10.48 -18.07
C ILE A 133 -13.83 10.03 -17.18
N ASN A 134 -13.63 8.99 -16.36
CA ASN A 134 -14.70 8.36 -15.57
C ASN A 134 -14.49 8.47 -14.05
N SER A 135 -13.41 9.09 -13.60
CA SER A 135 -13.02 9.11 -12.21
C SER A 135 -12.19 10.34 -11.91
N ILE A 136 -12.01 10.61 -10.62
CA ILE A 136 -10.94 11.47 -10.13
C ILE A 136 -9.91 10.64 -9.39
N VAL A 137 -8.67 11.08 -9.39
CA VAL A 137 -7.60 10.48 -8.58
C VAL A 137 -7.12 11.49 -7.56
N VAL A 138 -7.31 11.17 -6.29
CA VAL A 138 -6.91 11.98 -5.14
C VAL A 138 -5.56 11.46 -4.64
N THR A 139 -4.52 12.29 -4.73
CA THR A 139 -3.15 11.91 -4.33
C THR A 139 -2.82 12.45 -2.94
N VAL A 140 -2.25 11.59 -2.09
CA VAL A 140 -1.75 11.93 -0.75
C VAL A 140 -0.25 11.58 -0.67
N LYS A 141 0.60 12.59 -0.88
CA LYS A 141 2.06 12.42 -0.98
C LYS A 141 2.72 11.97 0.34
N SER A 142 2.13 12.27 1.50
CA SER A 142 2.71 11.90 2.80
C SER A 142 2.82 10.39 3.00
N ILE A 143 1.93 9.62 2.38
CA ILE A 143 1.91 8.14 2.45
C ILE A 143 2.05 7.50 1.06
N ASN A 144 2.46 8.27 0.05
CA ASN A 144 2.60 7.79 -1.32
C ASN A 144 1.31 7.13 -1.88
N ALA A 145 0.14 7.57 -1.42
CA ALA A 145 -1.13 6.95 -1.78
C ALA A 145 -1.85 7.71 -2.90
N SER A 146 -2.62 6.96 -3.70
CA SER A 146 -3.63 7.51 -4.59
C SER A 146 -4.95 6.78 -4.38
N PHE A 147 -6.04 7.56 -4.35
CA PHE A 147 -7.40 7.08 -4.16
C PHE A 147 -8.23 7.47 -5.37
N THR A 148 -8.78 6.47 -6.06
CA THR A 148 -9.65 6.69 -7.22
C THR A 148 -11.09 6.74 -6.76
N ILE A 149 -11.83 7.79 -7.15
CA ILE A 149 -13.26 7.95 -6.88
C ILE A 149 -13.99 8.01 -8.22
N ASP A 150 -15.06 7.23 -8.38
CA ASP A 150 -15.85 7.25 -9.61
C ASP A 150 -16.59 8.58 -9.76
N LYS A 151 -16.64 9.15 -10.97
CA LYS A 151 -17.35 10.43 -11.20
C LYS A 151 -18.84 10.34 -10.86
N LYS A 152 -19.41 9.13 -10.81
CA LYS A 152 -20.78 8.90 -10.32
C LYS A 152 -21.01 9.34 -8.87
N GLU A 153 -19.95 9.48 -8.06
CA GLU A 153 -20.02 10.00 -6.70
C GLU A 153 -20.05 11.54 -6.65
N LEU A 154 -19.69 12.24 -7.74
CA LEU A 154 -19.62 13.71 -7.78
C LEU A 154 -20.95 14.36 -8.19
N PRO A 155 -21.20 15.65 -7.92
CA PRO A 155 -22.29 16.41 -8.53
C PRO A 155 -22.30 16.31 -10.05
N SER A 156 -23.50 16.24 -10.65
CA SER A 156 -23.68 15.97 -12.09
C SER A 156 -22.98 16.97 -13.01
N ASN A 157 -22.92 18.23 -12.61
CA ASN A 157 -22.25 19.31 -13.35
C ASN A 157 -20.72 19.15 -13.44
N LEU A 158 -20.12 18.32 -12.59
CA LEU A 158 -18.67 18.07 -12.58
C LEU A 158 -18.27 16.79 -13.35
N ARG A 159 -19.25 16.02 -13.83
CA ARG A 159 -18.99 14.70 -14.42
C ARG A 159 -18.58 14.75 -15.90
N ILE A 160 -18.94 15.83 -16.60
CA ILE A 160 -18.85 15.92 -18.07
C ILE A 160 -17.55 16.58 -18.52
N ASP A 161 -17.20 17.70 -17.89
CA ASP A 161 -16.05 18.51 -18.28
C ASP A 161 -14.74 17.93 -17.69
N MET A 162 -13.79 17.63 -18.56
CA MET A 162 -12.46 17.12 -18.18
C MET A 162 -11.43 18.23 -17.96
N ASP A 163 -11.65 19.40 -18.54
CA ASP A 163 -10.77 20.57 -18.36
C ASP A 163 -11.09 21.30 -17.06
N LEU A 164 -12.24 20.99 -16.46
CA LEU A 164 -12.64 21.50 -15.16
C LEU A 164 -11.66 21.06 -14.07
N GLN A 165 -11.10 22.04 -13.38
CA GLN A 165 -10.30 21.81 -12.17
C GLN A 165 -11.23 21.43 -11.00
N ILE A 166 -11.07 20.21 -10.49
CA ILE A 166 -11.83 19.69 -9.36
C ILE A 166 -11.07 19.95 -8.06
N GLU A 167 -11.67 20.77 -7.20
CA GLU A 167 -11.17 21.06 -5.86
C GLU A 167 -11.76 20.10 -4.82
N ALA A 168 -11.07 19.95 -3.68
CA ALA A 168 -11.52 19.08 -2.60
C ALA A 168 -12.95 19.41 -2.11
N THR A 169 -13.30 20.70 -2.09
CA THR A 169 -14.64 21.19 -1.67
C THR A 169 -15.77 20.78 -2.62
N HIS A 170 -15.44 20.33 -3.83
CA HIS A 170 -16.44 19.87 -4.81
C HIS A 170 -16.79 18.39 -4.66
N ILE A 171 -15.99 17.63 -3.91
CA ILE A 171 -16.15 16.19 -3.74
C ILE A 171 -17.01 15.95 -2.49
N PRO A 172 -18.13 15.22 -2.59
CA PRO A 172 -18.94 14.92 -1.42
C PRO A 172 -18.16 14.11 -0.38
N ASP A 173 -18.34 14.46 0.89
CA ASP A 173 -17.70 13.79 2.03
C ASP A 173 -17.90 12.27 2.02
N ASN A 174 -19.10 11.81 1.66
CA ASN A 174 -19.47 10.40 1.63
C ASN A 174 -19.07 9.67 0.34
N ALA A 175 -18.38 10.33 -0.60
CA ALA A 175 -17.93 9.73 -1.83
C ALA A 175 -17.02 8.52 -1.53
N LYS A 176 -17.36 7.37 -2.12
CA LYS A 176 -16.65 6.11 -1.85
C LYS A 176 -15.38 5.97 -2.69
N ILE A 177 -14.37 5.38 -2.07
CA ILE A 177 -13.14 4.98 -2.77
C ILE A 177 -13.46 3.76 -3.65
N LYS A 178 -13.08 3.85 -4.93
CA LYS A 178 -13.15 2.73 -5.88
C LYS A 178 -11.86 1.92 -5.87
N TYR A 179 -10.71 2.59 -5.85
CA TYR A 179 -9.39 1.95 -5.78
C TYR A 179 -8.47 2.72 -4.84
N PHE A 180 -7.60 1.98 -4.15
CA PHE A 180 -6.56 2.51 -3.27
C PHE A 180 -5.23 1.91 -3.68
N PHE A 181 -4.27 2.76 -4.04
CA PHE A 181 -2.92 2.37 -4.41
C PHE A 181 -1.88 3.02 -3.50
N ILE A 182 -0.76 2.31 -3.30
CA ILE A 182 0.51 2.83 -2.83
C ILE A 182 1.49 2.85 -4.00
N ASN A 183 2.23 3.95 -4.15
CA ASN A 183 3.05 4.28 -5.31
C ASN A 183 4.50 4.57 -4.86
N TRP A 184 5.47 3.77 -5.30
CA TRP A 184 6.88 3.89 -4.88
C TRP A 184 7.81 4.52 -5.93
N HIS A 185 7.26 5.01 -7.04
CA HIS A 185 7.97 5.73 -8.10
C HIS A 185 8.23 7.22 -7.77
#